data_AF-A0AAW1LVS0-F1
#
_entry.id   AF-A0AAW1LVS0-F1
#
_cell.length_a   1.000
_cell.length_b   1.000
_cell.length_c   1.000
_cell.angle_alpha   90.00
_cell.angle_beta   90.00
_cell.angle_gamma   90.00
#
_symmetry.space_group_name_H-M   'P 1'
#
loop_
_entity.id
_entity.type
_entity.pdbx_description
1 polymer ?
#
loop_
_entity_poly.entity_id
_entity_poly.type
_entity_poly.pdbx_seq_one_letter_code
_entity_poly.pdbx_strand_id
1 'polypeptide(L)'
;MVEERTRLHQRRDGGTSEAKKEERETTLQLWQRKWENTQEVAQWKKIGKSIDDNCIYCGKRDTVEHTVLDCKRWQAERSQLKSQVGKEMQSVTNMINLMVEHSGIWKEVHRYIRDVMSKKEKETRQRN
;
A
#
# COMPACT_ATOMS: atom_id res chain seq x y z
N MET A 1 18.59 12.18 13.47
CA MET A 1 18.35 11.54 12.15
C MET A 1 19.53 11.79 11.20
N VAL A 2 20.01 13.03 11.07
CA VAL A 2 21.26 13.36 10.35
C VAL A 2 22.49 12.87 11.11
N GLU A 3 22.53 13.04 12.43
CA GLU A 3 23.69 12.70 13.28
C GLU A 3 24.11 11.22 13.25
N GLU A 4 23.16 10.29 13.10
CA GLU A 4 23.44 8.84 13.02
C GLU A 4 24.07 8.47 11.66
N ARG A 5 23.56 9.06 10.57
CA ARG A 5 24.18 8.97 9.23
C ARG A 5 25.57 9.63 9.19
N THR A 6 25.76 10.73 9.92
CA THR A 6 27.04 11.44 10.03
C THR A 6 28.09 10.61 10.76
N ARG A 7 27.74 9.90 11.86
CA ARG A 7 28.68 9.03 12.59
C ARG A 7 29.19 7.86 11.76
N LEU A 8 28.33 7.23 10.95
CA LEU A 8 28.70 6.13 10.05
C LEU A 8 29.65 6.58 8.93
N HIS A 9 29.48 7.80 8.41
CA HIS A 9 30.38 8.36 7.38
C HIS A 9 31.72 8.86 7.95
N GLN A 10 31.79 9.17 9.24
CA GLN A 10 33.00 9.74 9.88
C GLN A 10 33.94 8.70 10.52
N ARG A 11 33.58 7.41 10.56
CA ARG A 11 34.49 6.35 11.05
C ARG A 11 35.58 6.05 10.01
N ARG A 12 36.85 6.11 10.42
CA ARG A 12 38.04 5.89 9.58
C ARG A 12 38.45 4.42 9.47
N ASP A 13 37.94 3.60 10.36
CA ASP A 13 38.45 2.29 10.74
C ASP A 13 37.57 1.14 10.23
N GLY A 14 36.53 1.48 9.47
CA GLY A 14 35.89 0.56 8.54
C GLY A 14 35.17 -0.63 9.15
N GLY A 15 35.22 -0.87 10.47
CA GLY A 15 34.44 -1.83 11.29
C GLY A 15 34.33 -3.27 10.76
N THR A 16 34.55 -4.28 11.60
CA THR A 16 34.31 -5.68 11.18
C THR A 16 32.86 -5.88 10.73
N SER A 17 32.63 -6.86 9.86
CA SER A 17 31.30 -7.18 9.33
C SER A 17 30.29 -7.44 10.45
N GLU A 18 30.75 -8.11 11.50
CA GLU A 18 30.00 -8.47 12.70
C GLU A 18 29.61 -7.23 13.50
N ALA A 19 30.55 -6.30 13.75
CA ALA A 19 30.26 -5.05 14.45
C ALA A 19 29.25 -4.18 13.67
N LYS A 20 29.34 -4.15 12.34
CA LYS A 20 28.36 -3.47 11.49
C LYS A 20 26.99 -4.14 11.52
N LYS A 21 26.93 -5.47 11.63
CA LYS A 21 25.68 -6.23 11.70
C LYS A 21 24.98 -6.02 13.04
N GLU A 22 25.72 -6.07 14.13
CA GLU A 22 25.21 -5.83 15.49
C GLU A 22 24.73 -4.38 15.66
N GLU A 23 25.46 -3.41 15.10
CA GLU A 23 25.05 -2.00 15.10
C GLU A 23 23.78 -1.80 14.26
N ARG A 24 23.66 -2.44 13.09
CA ARG A 24 22.42 -2.44 12.29
C ARG A 24 21.25 -3.08 13.02
N GLU A 25 21.48 -4.19 13.71
CA GLU A 25 20.44 -4.89 14.48
C GLU A 25 19.96 -4.04 15.67
N THR A 26 20.88 -3.36 16.35
CA THR A 26 20.57 -2.39 17.39
C THR A 26 19.78 -1.20 16.84
N THR A 27 20.20 -0.64 15.70
CA THR A 27 19.45 0.44 15.02
C THR A 27 18.05 -0.05 14.61
N LEU A 28 17.92 -1.27 14.06
CA LEU A 28 16.63 -1.85 13.70
C LEU A 28 15.72 -2.05 14.92
N GLN A 29 16.25 -2.55 16.04
CA GLN A 29 15.49 -2.71 17.29
C GLN A 29 15.08 -1.36 17.88
N LEU A 30 15.96 -0.36 17.83
CA LEU A 30 15.63 1.01 18.24
C LEU A 30 14.55 1.62 17.34
N TRP A 31 14.59 1.35 16.04
CA TRP A 31 13.55 1.75 15.09
C TRP A 31 12.23 1.07 15.39
N GLN A 32 12.23 -0.25 15.58
CA GLN A 32 11.05 -1.04 15.89
C GLN A 32 10.39 -0.56 17.19
N ARG A 33 11.19 -0.41 18.26
CA ARG A 33 10.72 0.08 19.55
C ARG A 33 10.21 1.52 19.47
N LYS A 34 10.86 2.40 18.70
CA LYS A 34 10.32 3.74 18.44
C LYS A 34 8.98 3.64 17.72
N TRP A 35 8.88 2.83 16.67
CA TRP A 35 7.66 2.68 15.88
C TRP A 35 6.48 2.16 16.73
N GLU A 36 6.73 1.18 17.60
CA GLU A 36 5.73 0.61 18.52
C GLU A 36 5.33 1.58 19.65
N ASN A 37 6.25 2.45 20.09
CA ASN A 37 6.05 3.32 21.25
C ASN A 37 5.70 4.78 20.87
N THR A 38 5.75 5.13 19.59
CA THR A 38 5.32 6.45 19.12
C THR A 38 3.80 6.46 19.07
N GLN A 39 3.13 7.06 20.06
CA GLN A 39 1.68 7.34 19.99
C GLN A 39 1.25 8.13 18.72
N GLU A 40 2.19 8.70 17.96
CA GLU A 40 1.94 9.33 16.67
C GLU A 40 1.62 8.35 15.52
N VAL A 41 1.87 7.04 15.63
CA VAL A 41 1.28 6.11 14.63
C VAL A 41 -0.24 5.99 14.79
N ALA A 42 -0.81 6.44 15.92
CA ALA A 42 -2.26 6.59 16.11
C ALA A 42 -2.78 7.97 15.65
N GLN A 43 -2.01 8.75 14.89
CA GLN A 43 -2.47 10.01 14.29
C GLN A 43 -3.25 9.80 12.98
N TRP A 44 -3.90 8.64 12.78
CA TRP A 44 -4.83 8.38 11.66
C TRP A 44 -5.90 9.49 11.56
N LYS A 45 -6.27 10.07 12.71
CA LYS A 45 -7.14 11.24 12.84
C LYS A 45 -6.63 12.50 12.14
N LYS A 46 -5.31 12.76 12.09
CA LYS A 46 -4.75 13.91 11.35
C LYS A 46 -4.55 13.63 9.86
N ILE A 47 -4.46 12.36 9.46
CA ILE A 47 -4.33 11.96 8.04
C ILE A 47 -5.71 11.80 7.38
N GLY A 48 -6.81 11.97 8.13
CA GLY A 48 -8.16 11.76 7.60
C GLY A 48 -8.40 10.30 7.18
N LYS A 49 -7.70 9.34 7.79
CA LYS A 49 -7.95 7.92 7.55
C LYS A 49 -9.02 7.46 8.52
N SER A 50 -10.05 6.81 7.97
CA SER A 50 -11.12 6.17 8.72
C SER A 50 -10.53 5.34 9.86
N ILE A 51 -11.05 5.51 11.07
CA ILE A 51 -10.70 4.70 12.25
C ILE A 51 -11.23 3.27 12.06
N ASP A 52 -12.28 3.13 11.26
CA ASP A 52 -12.92 1.87 10.94
C ASP A 52 -12.31 1.29 9.65
N ASP A 53 -11.96 0.00 9.71
CA ASP A 53 -11.49 -0.80 8.59
C ASP A 53 -12.63 -1.20 7.63
N ASN A 54 -13.83 -0.62 7.79
CA ASN A 54 -14.97 -0.87 6.93
C ASN A 54 -15.02 0.05 5.71
N CYS A 55 -15.44 -0.53 4.59
CA CYS A 55 -15.59 0.13 3.32
C CYS A 55 -16.75 1.12 3.40
N ILE A 56 -16.45 2.38 3.11
CA ILE A 56 -17.37 3.52 3.20
C ILE A 56 -18.59 3.44 2.25
N TYR A 57 -18.63 2.45 1.37
CA TYR A 57 -19.70 2.23 0.39
C TYR A 57 -20.64 1.08 0.74
N CYS A 58 -20.13 0.04 1.40
CA CYS A 58 -20.91 -1.19 1.61
C CYS A 58 -20.73 -1.83 2.99
N GLY A 59 -19.91 -1.25 3.87
CA GLY A 59 -19.75 -1.69 5.26
C GLY A 59 -18.98 -3.00 5.46
N LYS A 60 -18.51 -3.67 4.39
CA LYS A 60 -17.60 -4.82 4.50
C LYS A 60 -16.19 -4.34 4.83
N ARG A 61 -15.33 -5.22 5.37
CA ARG A 61 -13.90 -4.92 5.57
C ARG A 61 -13.25 -4.41 4.27
N ASP A 62 -12.57 -3.28 4.36
CA ASP A 62 -11.99 -2.51 3.26
C ASP A 62 -10.60 -3.02 2.87
N THR A 63 -10.55 -4.25 2.37
CA THR A 63 -9.30 -4.78 1.80
C THR A 63 -9.10 -4.29 0.36
N VAL A 64 -7.88 -4.44 -0.15
CA VAL A 64 -7.59 -4.17 -1.57
C VAL A 64 -8.42 -5.11 -2.45
N GLU A 65 -8.49 -6.39 -2.11
CA GLU A 65 -9.32 -7.37 -2.84
C GLU A 65 -10.79 -6.93 -2.84
N HIS A 66 -11.31 -6.51 -1.70
CA HIS A 66 -12.67 -6.00 -1.61
C HIS A 66 -12.86 -4.81 -2.55
N THR A 67 -11.99 -3.80 -2.49
CA THR A 67 -12.10 -2.60 -3.32
C THR A 67 -12.03 -2.93 -4.80
N VAL A 68 -11.08 -3.77 -5.21
CA VAL A 68 -10.74 -4.02 -6.62
C VAL A 68 -11.65 -5.07 -7.26
N LEU A 69 -12.13 -6.07 -6.52
CA LEU A 69 -12.85 -7.22 -7.08
C LEU A 69 -14.32 -7.28 -6.66
N ASP A 70 -14.66 -6.87 -5.45
CA ASP A 70 -15.97 -7.19 -4.87
C ASP A 70 -16.90 -5.98 -4.68
N CYS A 71 -16.34 -4.80 -4.43
CA CYS A 71 -17.11 -3.67 -3.94
C CYS A 71 -18.12 -3.21 -5.00
N LYS A 72 -19.40 -3.15 -4.62
CA LYS A 72 -20.53 -2.79 -5.51
C LYS A 72 -20.33 -1.41 -6.17
N ARG A 73 -19.68 -0.48 -5.46
CA ARG A 73 -19.36 0.86 -5.95
C ARG A 73 -18.59 0.86 -7.28
N TRP A 74 -17.73 -0.14 -7.49
CA TRP A 74 -16.82 -0.23 -8.64
C TRP A 74 -17.27 -1.24 -9.70
N GLN A 75 -18.53 -1.68 -9.64
CA GLN A 75 -19.07 -2.66 -10.58
C GLN A 75 -19.02 -2.15 -12.03
N ALA A 76 -19.32 -0.87 -12.26
CA ALA A 76 -19.27 -0.28 -13.60
C ALA A 76 -17.85 -0.28 -14.17
N GLU A 77 -16.86 0.16 -13.38
CA GLU A 77 -15.46 0.15 -13.77
C GLU A 77 -14.92 -1.27 -14.01
N ARG A 78 -15.36 -2.26 -13.22
CA ARG A 78 -15.03 -3.69 -13.48
C ARG A 78 -15.66 -4.20 -14.77
N SER A 79 -16.91 -3.85 -15.05
CA SER A 79 -17.57 -4.22 -16.31
C SER A 79 -16.86 -3.62 -17.52
N GLN A 80 -16.37 -2.38 -17.40
CA GLN A 80 -15.54 -1.75 -18.43
C GLN A 80 -14.19 -2.45 -18.62
N LEU A 81 -13.51 -2.82 -17.53
CA LEU A 81 -12.27 -3.60 -17.63
C LEU A 81 -12.53 -4.96 -18.32
N LYS A 82 -13.64 -5.63 -17.98
CA LYS A 82 -14.04 -6.91 -18.59
C LYS A 82 -14.26 -6.77 -20.09
N SER A 83 -14.87 -5.67 -20.57
CA SER A 83 -15.07 -5.46 -22.00
C SER A 83 -13.76 -5.16 -22.74
N GLN A 84 -12.80 -4.51 -22.09
CA GLN A 84 -11.49 -4.20 -22.67
C GLN A 84 -10.56 -5.40 -22.75
N VAL A 85 -10.57 -6.25 -21.72
CA VAL A 85 -9.69 -7.42 -21.61
C VAL A 85 -10.33 -8.69 -22.21
N GLY A 86 -11.66 -8.75 -22.29
CA GLY A 86 -12.40 -9.93 -22.73
C GLY A 86 -12.39 -11.09 -21.73
N LYS A 87 -11.81 -10.90 -20.54
CA LYS A 87 -11.75 -11.89 -19.45
C LYS A 87 -12.20 -11.25 -18.14
N GLU A 88 -12.82 -12.06 -17.30
CA GLU A 88 -13.27 -11.63 -15.97
C GLU A 88 -12.16 -11.85 -14.94
N MET A 89 -11.92 -10.84 -14.10
CA MET A 89 -10.96 -10.92 -13.00
C MET A 89 -11.67 -11.49 -11.77
N GLN A 90 -11.59 -12.81 -11.60
CA GLN A 90 -12.27 -13.51 -10.50
C GLN A 90 -11.47 -13.50 -9.20
N SER A 91 -10.15 -13.35 -9.29
CA SER A 91 -9.24 -13.32 -8.14
C SER A 91 -8.02 -12.47 -8.44
N VAL A 92 -7.31 -12.04 -7.40
CA VAL A 92 -6.06 -11.29 -7.54
C VAL A 92 -5.01 -12.13 -8.27
N THR A 93 -4.92 -13.43 -7.98
CA THR A 93 -3.98 -14.34 -8.65
C THR A 93 -4.27 -14.45 -10.14
N ASN A 94 -5.54 -14.63 -10.53
CA ASN A 94 -5.92 -14.68 -11.94
C ASN A 94 -5.60 -13.36 -12.65
N MET A 95 -5.88 -12.23 -12.00
CA MET A 95 -5.56 -10.91 -12.52
C MET A 95 -4.05 -10.74 -12.75
N ILE A 96 -3.21 -11.11 -11.77
CA ILE A 96 -1.75 -11.02 -11.90
C ILE A 96 -1.25 -11.89 -13.05
N ASN A 97 -1.70 -13.14 -13.16
CA ASN A 97 -1.27 -14.03 -14.24
C ASN A 97 -1.58 -13.44 -15.62
N LEU A 98 -2.79 -12.89 -15.80
CA LEU A 98 -3.18 -12.23 -17.05
C LEU A 98 -2.35 -10.97 -17.34
N MET A 99 -1.99 -10.20 -16.31
CA MET A 99 -1.14 -9.01 -16.45
C MET A 99 0.29 -9.35 -16.86
N VAL A 100 0.83 -10.48 -16.38
CA VAL A 100 2.19 -10.94 -16.71
C VAL A 100 2.25 -11.53 -18.13
N GLU A 101 1.21 -12.23 -18.56
CA GLU A 101 1.14 -12.85 -19.89
C GLU A 101 1.00 -11.82 -21.04
N HIS A 102 0.33 -10.69 -20.80
CA HIS A 102 0.03 -9.73 -21.87
C HIS A 102 0.18 -8.27 -21.43
N SER A 103 1.14 -7.57 -22.02
CA SER A 103 1.43 -6.16 -21.72
C SER A 103 0.26 -5.20 -22.00
N GLY A 104 -0.64 -5.57 -22.92
CA GLY A 104 -1.90 -4.85 -23.13
C GLY A 104 -2.81 -4.95 -21.92
N ILE A 105 -2.94 -6.14 -21.31
CA ILE A 105 -3.78 -6.35 -20.12
C ILE A 105 -3.21 -5.59 -18.94
N TRP A 106 -1.88 -5.58 -18.78
CA TRP A 106 -1.21 -4.77 -17.76
C TRP A 106 -1.66 -3.29 -17.82
N LYS A 107 -1.66 -2.68 -19.01
CA LYS A 107 -2.05 -1.28 -19.18
C LYS A 107 -3.50 -1.03 -18.77
N GLU A 108 -4.41 -1.90 -19.17
CA GLU A 108 -5.84 -1.77 -18.87
C GLU A 108 -6.11 -1.96 -17.37
N VAL A 109 -5.54 -3.00 -16.75
CA VAL A 109 -5.70 -3.25 -15.30
C VAL A 109 -5.06 -2.15 -14.46
N HIS A 110 -3.86 -1.69 -14.84
CA HIS A 110 -3.21 -0.59 -14.14
C HIS A 110 -4.01 0.71 -14.20
N ARG A 111 -4.59 1.03 -15.36
CA ARG A 111 -5.49 2.19 -15.50
C ARG A 111 -6.72 2.03 -14.61
N TYR A 112 -7.36 0.86 -14.62
CA TYR A 112 -8.49 0.55 -13.76
C TYR A 112 -8.18 0.75 -12.27
N ILE A 113 -7.10 0.14 -11.75
CA ILE A 113 -6.71 0.25 -10.35
C ILE A 113 -6.41 1.71 -10.00
N ARG A 114 -5.68 2.43 -10.85
CA ARG A 114 -5.39 3.86 -10.64
C ARG A 114 -6.68 4.67 -10.53
N ASP A 115 -7.63 4.45 -11.43
CA ASP A 115 -8.88 5.22 -11.47
C ASP A 115 -9.74 4.94 -10.22
N VAL A 116 -9.88 3.67 -9.83
CA VAL A 116 -10.59 3.27 -8.61
C VAL A 116 -9.97 3.90 -7.37
N MET A 117 -8.65 3.78 -7.20
CA MET A 117 -7.95 4.31 -6.02
C MET A 117 -8.02 5.84 -5.97
N SER A 118 -7.85 6.51 -7.12
CA SER A 118 -7.91 7.97 -7.22
C SER A 118 -9.32 8.50 -6.91
N LYS A 119 -10.36 7.84 -7.42
CA LYS A 119 -11.75 8.22 -7.14
C LYS A 119 -12.10 7.97 -5.67
N LYS A 120 -11.75 6.80 -5.14
CA LYS A 120 -11.97 6.46 -3.72
C LYS A 120 -11.33 7.48 -2.79
N GLU A 121 -10.08 7.86 -3.05
CA GLU A 121 -9.39 8.88 -2.26
C GLU A 121 -10.10 10.24 -2.32
N LYS A 122 -10.50 10.70 -3.51
CA LYS A 122 -11.25 11.96 -3.65
C LYS A 122 -12.57 11.92 -2.88
N GLU A 123 -13.31 10.81 -2.96
CA GLU A 123 -14.59 10.63 -2.26
C GLU A 123 -14.41 10.57 -0.74
N THR A 124 -13.35 9.93 -0.25
CA THR A 124 -12.99 9.95 1.19
C THR A 124 -12.60 11.35 1.65
N ARG A 125 -11.80 12.09 0.86
CA ARG A 125 -11.40 13.47 1.18
C ARG A 125 -12.58 14.44 1.22
N GLN A 126 -13.60 14.23 0.39
CA GLN A 126 -14.82 15.06 0.41
C GLN A 126 -15.73 14.79 1.61
N ARG A 127 -15.56 13.63 2.27
CA ARG A 127 -16.38 13.21 3.43
C ARG A 127 -15.78 13.64 4.77
N ASN A 128 -14.49 13.96 4.82
CA ASN A 128 -13.77 14.40 6.02
C ASN A 128 -13.63 15.93 6.05
#